data_AF-A0A8S3EQS4-F1
#
_entry.id   AF-A0A8S3EQS4-F1
#
_cell.length_a   1.000
_cell.length_b   1.000
_cell.length_c   1.000
_cell.angle_alpha   90.00
_cell.angle_beta   90.00
_cell.angle_gamma   90.00
#
_symmetry.space_group_name_H-M   'P 1'
#
loop_
_entity.id
_entity.type
_entity.pdbx_description
1 polymer ?
#
loop_
_entity_poly.entity_id
_entity_poly.type
_entity_poly.pdbx_seq_one_letter_code
_entity_poly.pdbx_strand_id
1 'polypeptide(L)'
;SYDDVDNPPISTTRYVDESDPDIVYHGSTTTNSKKLDDTITIGVHELVLNDKCSVFADENCEKVFVSVEFLNYPGDDLETPYALPKGEPKQRHSFNFQTDFSVRDQAKKKLLTDFIGPQSNGEIKFVVVAEPPDDQPTLDCVDIGYATVNA
;
A
#
# COMPACT_ATOMS: atom_id res chain seq x y z
N SER A 1 -34.49 74.27 -20.84
CA SER A 1 -34.12 74.28 -22.27
C SER A 1 -32.75 73.65 -22.35
N TYR A 2 -32.69 72.36 -22.71
CA TYR A 2 -31.53 71.56 -23.19
C TYR A 2 -30.30 71.49 -22.24
N ASP A 3 -29.63 70.35 -21.93
CA ASP A 3 -29.61 69.00 -22.49
C ASP A 3 -28.98 67.97 -21.53
N ASP A 4 -29.36 66.71 -21.76
CA ASP A 4 -28.73 65.47 -21.31
C ASP A 4 -27.24 65.37 -21.66
N VAL A 5 -26.44 64.82 -20.73
CA VAL A 5 -25.27 63.99 -21.08
C VAL A 5 -25.30 62.69 -20.28
N ASP A 6 -25.67 61.67 -21.04
CA ASP A 6 -25.61 60.22 -20.84
C ASP A 6 -24.46 59.77 -19.90
N ASN A 7 -24.82 59.22 -18.74
CA ASN A 7 -23.90 58.43 -17.92
C ASN A 7 -24.04 56.96 -18.38
N PRO A 8 -23.01 56.33 -18.95
CA PRO A 8 -23.14 54.94 -19.39
C PRO A 8 -23.35 54.04 -18.17
N PRO A 9 -24.21 53.01 -18.26
CA PRO A 9 -24.30 52.02 -17.20
C PRO A 9 -22.95 51.33 -17.10
N ILE A 10 -22.40 51.28 -15.89
CA ILE A 10 -21.26 50.44 -15.56
C ILE A 10 -21.76 48.99 -15.71
N SER A 11 -21.62 48.45 -16.93
CA SER A 11 -21.62 47.01 -17.13
C SER A 11 -20.48 46.48 -16.30
N THR A 12 -20.81 45.98 -15.11
CA THR A 12 -19.93 45.11 -14.34
C THR A 12 -19.80 43.83 -15.15
N THR A 13 -18.94 43.85 -16.16
CA THR A 13 -18.46 42.66 -16.82
C THR A 13 -17.66 41.92 -15.74
N ARG A 14 -18.31 40.97 -15.09
CA ARG A 14 -17.60 39.97 -14.29
C ARG A 14 -16.68 39.28 -15.28
N TYR A 15 -15.37 39.52 -15.15
CA TYR A 15 -14.37 38.66 -15.76
C TYR A 15 -14.60 37.27 -15.19
N VAL A 16 -15.29 36.43 -15.96
CA VAL A 16 -15.35 34.99 -15.71
C VAL A 16 -14.06 34.47 -16.32
N ASP A 17 -13.12 34.08 -15.48
CA ASP A 17 -11.93 33.36 -15.91
C ASP A 17 -12.39 31.97 -16.38
N GLU A 18 -12.62 31.80 -17.69
CA GLU A 18 -13.10 30.55 -18.30
C GLU A 18 -12.00 29.46 -18.37
N SER A 19 -11.06 29.45 -17.42
CA SER A 19 -9.94 28.50 -17.38
C SER A 19 -9.97 27.52 -16.20
N ASP A 20 -11.08 27.39 -15.48
CA ASP A 20 -11.29 26.26 -14.57
C ASP A 20 -12.05 25.15 -15.32
N PRO A 21 -11.41 24.01 -15.66
CA PRO A 21 -12.15 22.88 -16.18
C PRO A 21 -13.08 22.35 -15.08
N ASP A 22 -14.39 22.46 -15.28
CA ASP A 22 -15.38 21.77 -14.47
C ASP A 22 -15.02 20.27 -14.39
N ILE A 23 -14.68 19.78 -13.20
CA ILE A 23 -14.48 18.34 -12.97
C ILE A 23 -15.86 17.68 -13.08
N VAL A 24 -16.20 17.21 -14.27
CA VAL A 24 -17.40 16.40 -14.51
C VAL A 24 -17.14 14.99 -13.98
N TYR A 25 -17.58 14.73 -12.75
CA TYR A 25 -17.63 13.38 -12.21
C TYR A 25 -18.76 12.60 -12.90
N HIS A 26 -18.41 11.77 -13.87
CA HIS A 26 -19.33 10.72 -14.35
C HIS A 26 -19.44 9.65 -13.27
N GLY A 27 -20.27 9.91 -12.26
CA GLY A 27 -20.62 8.89 -11.27
C GLY A 27 -21.23 7.70 -11.99
N SER A 28 -20.59 6.54 -11.86
CA SER A 28 -21.16 5.29 -12.36
C SER A 28 -22.40 4.97 -11.52
N THR A 29 -23.57 5.42 -11.98
CA THR A 29 -24.86 5.01 -11.42
C THR A 29 -25.10 3.55 -11.78
N THR A 30 -24.51 2.66 -10.99
CA THR A 30 -25.00 1.30 -10.81
C THR A 30 -25.59 1.23 -9.41
N THR A 31 -26.90 1.43 -9.30
CA THR A 31 -27.69 0.91 -8.18
C THR A 31 -27.79 -0.60 -8.32
N ASN A 32 -26.66 -1.26 -8.20
CA ASN A 32 -26.59 -2.61 -7.69
C ASN A 32 -25.79 -2.40 -6.41
N SER A 33 -26.37 -2.73 -5.26
CA SER A 33 -25.59 -3.01 -4.07
C SER A 33 -24.67 -4.18 -4.43
N LYS A 34 -23.54 -3.87 -5.07
CA LYS A 34 -22.43 -4.80 -5.25
C LYS A 34 -22.17 -5.28 -3.84
N LYS A 35 -22.51 -6.54 -3.59
CA LYS A 35 -22.13 -7.24 -2.38
C LYS A 35 -20.66 -6.89 -2.19
N LEU A 36 -20.33 -6.17 -1.11
CA LEU A 36 -18.94 -5.89 -0.77
C LEU A 36 -18.26 -7.25 -0.81
N ASP A 37 -17.28 -7.36 -1.70
CA ASP A 37 -16.65 -8.63 -1.92
C ASP A 37 -16.00 -9.08 -0.63
N ASP A 38 -16.14 -10.36 -0.31
CA ASP A 38 -15.43 -10.95 0.82
C ASP A 38 -13.94 -10.77 0.53
N THR A 39 -13.32 -9.80 1.22
CA THR A 39 -11.97 -9.31 0.95
C THR A 39 -11.20 -9.28 2.26
N ILE A 40 -9.96 -9.73 2.23
CA ILE A 40 -9.03 -9.64 3.35
C ILE A 40 -8.00 -8.60 2.99
N THR A 41 -7.79 -7.65 3.88
CA THR A 41 -6.81 -6.60 3.72
C THR A 41 -5.61 -6.89 4.62
N ILE A 42 -4.41 -6.92 4.06
CA ILE A 42 -3.16 -7.01 4.83
C ILE A 42 -2.34 -5.75 4.58
N GLY A 43 -1.85 -5.15 5.65
CA GLY A 43 -1.06 -3.92 5.60
C GLY A 43 0.30 -4.07 6.29
N VAL A 44 1.34 -3.51 5.67
CA VAL A 44 2.65 -3.30 6.27
C VAL A 44 2.84 -1.79 6.41
N HIS A 45 2.65 -1.28 7.61
CA HIS A 45 2.78 0.16 7.85
C HIS A 45 4.23 0.53 8.10
N GLU A 46 4.90 -0.17 9.01
CA GLU A 46 6.19 0.24 9.53
C GLU A 46 7.06 -0.90 10.03
N LEU A 47 8.37 -0.76 9.83
CA LEU A 47 9.41 -1.60 10.41
C LEU A 47 10.43 -0.75 11.18
N VAL A 48 10.85 -1.23 12.35
CA VAL A 48 11.96 -0.67 13.14
C VAL A 48 12.94 -1.78 13.47
N LEU A 49 14.19 -1.62 13.02
CA LEU A 49 15.27 -2.57 13.26
C LEU A 49 16.06 -2.17 14.52
N ASN A 50 16.26 -3.12 15.44
CA ASN A 50 17.01 -2.84 16.67
C ASN A 50 18.52 -2.85 16.43
N ASP A 51 19.29 -2.15 17.26
CA ASP A 51 20.76 -2.03 17.19
C ASP A 51 21.52 -3.35 17.20
N LYS A 52 20.90 -4.43 17.71
CA LYS A 52 21.46 -5.79 17.71
C LYS A 52 21.23 -6.57 16.42
N CYS A 53 20.50 -6.01 15.45
CA CYS A 53 20.24 -6.69 14.19
C CYS A 53 21.53 -6.81 13.37
N SER A 54 21.84 -8.02 12.88
CA SER A 54 23.09 -8.31 12.16
C SER A 54 23.24 -7.52 10.86
N VAL A 55 22.13 -7.05 10.29
CA VAL A 55 22.08 -6.28 9.03
C VAL A 55 22.94 -5.02 9.04
N PHE A 56 23.16 -4.42 10.22
CA PHE A 56 23.98 -3.22 10.34
C PHE A 56 25.47 -3.51 10.20
N ALA A 57 25.89 -4.75 10.45
CA ALA A 57 27.27 -5.20 10.22
C ALA A 57 27.47 -5.88 8.86
N ASP A 58 26.38 -6.15 8.13
CA ASP A 58 26.41 -6.84 6.84
C ASP A 58 26.51 -5.84 5.69
N GLU A 59 27.65 -5.83 4.99
CA GLU A 59 27.88 -4.98 3.81
C GLU A 59 27.06 -5.45 2.59
N ASN A 60 26.56 -6.70 2.61
CA ASN A 60 25.74 -7.26 1.55
C ASN A 60 24.24 -7.00 1.76
N CYS A 61 23.86 -6.20 2.75
CA CYS A 61 22.50 -5.72 2.93
C CYS A 61 22.48 -4.21 2.68
N GLU A 62 21.86 -3.77 1.60
CA GLU A 62 21.67 -2.34 1.31
C GLU A 62 20.27 -1.88 1.69
N LYS A 63 19.26 -2.68 1.32
CA LYS A 63 17.85 -2.36 1.50
C LYS A 63 17.15 -3.50 2.24
N VAL A 64 15.98 -3.19 2.78
CA VAL A 64 15.08 -4.14 3.42
C VAL A 64 13.67 -3.95 2.88
N PHE A 65 12.97 -5.06 2.73
CA PHE A 65 11.55 -5.10 2.39
C PHE A 65 10.84 -6.14 3.27
N VAL A 66 9.51 -6.18 3.19
CA VAL A 66 8.70 -7.15 3.94
C VAL A 66 7.90 -7.98 2.96
N SER A 67 8.05 -9.30 3.04
CA SER A 67 7.20 -10.28 2.36
C SER A 67 6.22 -10.91 3.36
N VAL A 68 5.02 -11.25 2.92
CA VAL A 68 3.98 -11.84 3.76
C VAL A 68 3.72 -13.28 3.31
N GLU A 69 3.77 -14.23 4.23
CA GLU A 69 3.30 -15.60 4.00
C GLU A 69 1.82 -15.67 4.39
N PHE A 70 0.92 -15.73 3.40
CA PHE A 70 -0.53 -15.83 3.64
C PHE A 70 -1.23 -16.81 2.69
N LEU A 71 -1.92 -17.80 3.28
CA LEU A 71 -2.60 -18.89 2.56
C LEU A 71 -1.69 -19.57 1.53
N ASN A 72 -2.07 -19.50 0.25
CA ASN A 72 -1.31 -20.04 -0.88
C ASN A 72 -1.01 -18.94 -1.91
N TYR A 73 -0.94 -17.69 -1.48
CA TYR A 73 -0.47 -16.60 -2.32
C TYR A 73 1.07 -16.68 -2.43
N PRO A 74 1.64 -16.48 -3.63
CA PRO A 74 3.09 -16.38 -3.81
C PRO A 74 3.69 -15.24 -2.97
N GLY A 75 4.91 -15.41 -2.47
CA GLY A 75 5.62 -14.37 -1.71
C GLY A 75 5.83 -13.08 -2.52
N ASP A 76 6.15 -13.22 -3.81
CA ASP A 76 6.35 -12.10 -4.74
C ASP A 76 5.05 -11.27 -4.97
N ASP A 77 3.87 -11.89 -4.82
CA ASP A 77 2.58 -11.18 -4.87
C ASP A 77 2.27 -10.49 -3.52
N LEU A 78 3.03 -10.83 -2.47
CA LEU A 78 2.81 -10.49 -1.07
C LEU A 78 3.97 -9.72 -0.44
N GLU A 79 4.75 -8.99 -1.23
CA GLU A 79 5.81 -8.13 -0.72
C GLU A 79 5.51 -6.64 -0.87
N THR A 80 6.16 -5.84 -0.03
CA THR A 80 6.13 -4.39 -0.19
C THR A 80 6.74 -4.01 -1.54
N PRO A 81 6.12 -3.10 -2.32
CA PRO A 81 6.49 -2.85 -3.71
C PRO A 81 7.88 -2.23 -3.90
N TYR A 82 8.47 -1.73 -2.84
CA TYR A 82 9.81 -1.15 -2.83
C TYR A 82 10.52 -1.54 -1.55
N ALA A 83 11.80 -1.91 -1.69
CA ALA A 83 12.69 -1.97 -0.56
C ALA A 83 13.14 -0.56 -0.13
N LEU A 84 13.36 -0.40 1.16
CA LEU A 84 13.83 0.84 1.77
C LEU A 84 15.28 0.66 2.23
N PRO A 85 16.14 1.70 2.16
CA PRO A 85 17.48 1.61 2.70
C PRO A 85 17.46 1.14 4.16
N LYS A 86 18.37 0.23 4.55
CA LYS A 86 18.39 -0.34 5.92
C LYS A 86 18.59 0.72 7.03
N GLY A 87 19.11 1.89 6.65
CA GLY A 87 19.24 3.06 7.51
C GLY A 87 20.12 2.84 8.74
N GLU A 88 19.83 3.62 9.78
CA GLU A 88 20.48 3.52 11.09
C GLU A 88 19.64 2.67 12.06
N PRO A 89 20.25 2.09 13.10
CA PRO A 89 19.53 1.45 14.18
C PRO A 89 18.38 2.30 14.75
N LYS A 90 17.23 1.66 14.97
CA LYS A 90 16.00 2.27 15.51
C LYS A 90 15.37 3.33 14.59
N GLN A 91 15.86 3.46 13.35
CA GLN A 91 15.18 4.25 12.32
C GLN A 91 13.85 3.60 11.92
N ARG A 92 12.86 4.46 11.65
CA ARG A 92 11.53 4.10 11.17
C ARG A 92 11.55 3.90 9.66
N HIS A 93 11.12 2.72 9.20
CA HIS A 93 10.91 2.41 7.79
C HIS A 93 9.41 2.41 7.53
N SER A 94 8.89 3.46 6.91
CA SER A 94 7.46 3.62 6.64
C SER A 94 7.12 3.06 5.26
N PHE A 95 6.56 1.85 5.22
CA PHE A 95 6.11 1.24 3.96
C PHE A 95 4.72 1.74 3.58
N ASN A 96 3.81 1.90 4.55
CA ASN A 96 2.40 2.26 4.32
C ASN A 96 1.76 1.50 3.16
N PHE A 97 2.11 0.22 3.05
CA PHE A 97 1.63 -0.67 2.02
C PHE A 97 0.38 -1.39 2.51
N GLN A 98 -0.59 -1.53 1.63
CA GLN A 98 -1.80 -2.31 1.87
C GLN A 98 -2.19 -3.02 0.59
N THR A 99 -2.63 -4.25 0.73
CA THR A 99 -3.10 -5.08 -0.38
C THR A 99 -4.34 -5.86 0.01
N ASP A 100 -5.23 -6.03 -0.96
CA ASP A 100 -6.56 -6.59 -0.80
C ASP A 100 -6.68 -7.93 -1.52
N PHE A 101 -7.07 -8.97 -0.77
CA PHE A 101 -7.23 -10.33 -1.25
C PHE A 101 -8.70 -10.70 -1.35
N SER A 102 -9.18 -10.82 -2.59
CA SER A 102 -10.52 -11.34 -2.84
C SER A 102 -10.57 -12.84 -2.52
N VAL A 103 -11.42 -13.22 -1.57
CA VAL A 103 -11.72 -14.62 -1.22
C VAL A 103 -13.03 -15.09 -1.83
N ARG A 104 -13.36 -14.64 -3.05
CA ARG A 104 -14.60 -15.02 -3.75
C ARG A 104 -14.64 -16.49 -4.18
N ASP A 105 -13.50 -17.01 -4.62
CA ASP A 105 -13.39 -18.37 -5.12
C ASP A 105 -13.62 -19.40 -4.00
N GLN A 106 -14.33 -20.49 -4.30
CA GLN A 106 -14.68 -21.51 -3.31
C GLN A 106 -13.45 -22.21 -2.73
N ALA A 107 -12.38 -22.39 -3.51
CA ALA A 107 -11.14 -22.95 -3.00
C ALA A 107 -10.45 -21.97 -2.03
N LYS A 108 -10.41 -20.67 -2.36
CA LYS A 108 -9.91 -19.63 -1.44
C LYS A 108 -10.74 -19.53 -0.15
N LYS A 109 -12.07 -19.62 -0.23
CA LYS A 109 -12.95 -19.66 0.96
C LYS A 109 -12.66 -20.86 1.85
N LYS A 110 -12.47 -22.03 1.24
CA LYS A 110 -12.10 -23.25 1.98
C LYS A 110 -10.75 -23.08 2.67
N LEU A 111 -9.73 -22.60 1.95
CA LEU A 111 -8.40 -22.35 2.52
C LEU A 111 -8.46 -21.38 3.70
N LEU A 112 -9.22 -20.28 3.56
CA LEU A 112 -9.43 -19.34 4.65
C LEU A 112 -10.14 -19.99 5.85
N THR A 113 -11.19 -20.79 5.59
CA THR A 113 -11.93 -21.49 6.65
C THR A 113 -11.04 -22.47 7.40
N ASP A 114 -10.19 -23.20 6.67
CA ASP A 114 -9.20 -24.10 7.27
C ASP A 114 -8.17 -23.29 8.08
N PHE A 115 -7.72 -22.14 7.55
CA PHE A 115 -6.74 -21.25 8.19
C PHE A 115 -7.23 -20.61 9.50
N ILE A 116 -8.50 -20.20 9.59
CA ILE A 116 -9.09 -19.65 10.83
C ILE A 116 -9.76 -20.73 11.71
N GLY A 117 -9.71 -21.99 11.27
CA GLY A 117 -10.36 -23.10 11.93
C GLY A 117 -9.69 -23.46 13.26
N PRO A 118 -10.39 -24.16 14.16
CA PRO A 118 -9.91 -24.48 15.52
C PRO A 118 -8.70 -25.45 15.57
N GLN A 119 -8.26 -25.97 14.42
CA GLN A 119 -7.10 -26.87 14.30
C GLN A 119 -5.90 -26.19 13.64
N SER A 120 -6.06 -24.94 13.19
CA SER A 120 -5.01 -24.15 12.57
C SER A 120 -4.32 -23.28 13.62
N ASN A 121 -3.05 -22.95 13.38
CA ASN A 121 -2.36 -21.91 14.12
C ASN A 121 -2.74 -20.49 13.64
N GLY A 122 -3.41 -20.38 12.49
CA GLY A 122 -3.92 -19.12 11.94
C GLY A 122 -2.83 -18.08 11.73
N GLU A 123 -1.59 -18.52 11.52
CA GLU A 123 -0.42 -17.66 11.61
C GLU A 123 -0.13 -17.00 10.26
N ILE A 124 -0.19 -15.67 10.24
CA ILE A 124 0.31 -14.83 9.16
C ILE A 124 1.73 -14.45 9.52
N LYS A 125 2.71 -14.78 8.65
CA LYS A 125 4.10 -14.40 8.86
C LYS A 125 4.48 -13.20 8.00
N PHE A 126 5.08 -12.20 8.63
CA PHE A 126 5.73 -11.08 7.98
C PHE A 126 7.23 -11.32 8.03
N VAL A 127 7.83 -11.65 6.90
CA VAL A 127 9.26 -11.93 6.75
C VAL A 127 9.95 -10.63 6.35
N VAL A 128 10.96 -10.23 7.12
CA VAL A 128 11.84 -9.12 6.75
C VAL A 128 12.95 -9.71 5.91
N VAL A 129 13.14 -9.15 4.72
CA VAL A 129 14.10 -9.64 3.72
C VAL A 129 15.15 -8.56 3.46
N ALA A 130 16.42 -8.95 3.46
CA ALA A 130 17.55 -8.12 3.06
C ALA A 130 17.76 -8.26 1.55
N GLU A 131 17.81 -7.11 0.87
CA GLU A 131 18.15 -6.99 -0.54
C GLU A 131 19.62 -6.57 -0.67
N PRO A 132 20.41 -7.26 -1.53
CA PRO A 132 21.80 -6.92 -1.76
C PRO A 132 21.97 -5.64 -2.57
N PRO A 133 23.19 -5.08 -2.62
CA PRO A 133 23.48 -3.93 -3.46
C PRO A 133 23.21 -4.17 -4.94
N ASP A 134 22.71 -3.14 -5.64
CA ASP A 134 22.36 -3.22 -7.08
C ASP A 134 23.59 -3.57 -7.96
N ASP A 135 24.80 -3.28 -7.50
CA ASP A 135 26.06 -3.59 -8.18
C ASP A 135 26.58 -5.01 -7.92
N GLN A 136 25.89 -5.80 -7.09
CA GLN A 136 26.19 -7.19 -6.77
C GLN A 136 25.04 -8.15 -7.15
N PRO A 137 24.66 -8.25 -8.44
CA PRO A 137 23.48 -9.00 -8.90
C PRO A 137 23.60 -10.53 -8.76
N THR A 138 24.75 -11.03 -8.32
CA THR A 138 24.97 -12.46 -8.04
C THR A 138 24.57 -12.87 -6.64
N LEU A 139 24.32 -11.91 -5.74
CA LEU A 139 23.84 -12.19 -4.40
C LEU A 139 22.31 -12.33 -4.43
N ASP A 140 21.81 -13.29 -3.67
CA ASP A 140 20.38 -13.49 -3.48
C ASP A 140 19.88 -12.67 -2.29
N CYS A 141 18.58 -12.37 -2.29
CA CYS A 141 17.90 -11.84 -1.12
C CYS A 141 17.92 -12.85 0.03
N VAL A 142 17.99 -12.35 1.28
CA VAL A 142 18.10 -13.20 2.48
C VAL A 142 17.06 -12.82 3.52
N ASP A 143 16.35 -13.82 4.05
CA ASP A 143 15.45 -13.64 5.18
C ASP A 143 16.24 -13.33 6.46
N ILE A 144 15.98 -12.17 7.06
CA ILE A 144 16.73 -11.67 8.23
C ILE A 144 15.93 -11.67 9.53
N GLY A 145 14.63 -11.92 9.45
CA GLY A 145 13.77 -12.05 10.62
C GLY A 145 12.31 -12.16 10.24
N TYR A 146 11.44 -12.39 11.23
CA TYR A 146 10.02 -12.42 11.00
C TYR A 146 9.21 -11.99 12.22
N ALA A 147 7.97 -11.59 11.97
CA ALA A 147 6.92 -11.39 12.96
C ALA A 147 5.71 -12.22 12.58
N THR A 148 4.91 -12.62 13.57
CA THR A 148 3.72 -13.46 13.36
C THR A 148 2.48 -12.80 13.97
N VAL A 149 1.35 -12.97 13.30
CA VAL A 149 0.03 -12.55 13.79
C VAL A 149 -0.92 -13.73 13.65
N ASN A 150 -1.66 -14.04 14.71
CA ASN A 150 -2.68 -15.08 14.66
C ASN A 150 -4.03 -14.46 14.28
N ALA A 151 -4.72 -15.10 13.34
CA ALA A 151 -6.07 -14.75 12.90
C ALA A 151 -7.18 -15.31 13.81
#